data_AF-A0A9D8NM16-F1
#
_entry.id   AF-A0A9D8NM16-F1
#
_cell.length_a   1.000
_cell.length_b   1.000
_cell.length_c   1.000
_cell.angle_alpha   90.00
_cell.angle_beta   90.00
_cell.angle_gamma   90.00
#
_symmetry.space_group_name_H-M   'P 1'
#
loop_
_entity.id
_entity.type
_entity.pdbx_description
1 polymer ?
#
loop_
_entity_poly.entity_id
_entity_poly.type
_entity_poly.pdbx_seq_one_letter_code
_entity_poly.pdbx_strand_id
1 'polypeptide(L)'
;MERKTAKAKEEMSEVKVNPLRKEKIYVRWIPKDNGLPNRHVASGGKVDGAYDSFVVPMLRNGQYKNVLTDAEKDFLEEALGLDYNALSVYKKEDNFWDNYRVRIDNAKEGIHLDLSNPDDYIRYKVLLANSDDIAPSVQERIDRPKNTYRYELVRESDEDMIENAKMDATMQSYKEFGKIENDLDTMRVLVELLDARPYSANEKAVFLKSRINQLIGADPKKFLATITDPLLHAKVLIRRGTEVGVLAKRGDYYFLKSDNSPLCDGGENPTLSIAARYINLPAHQDIKFILESEIGKNRNA
;
A
#
# COMPACT_ATOMS: atom_id res chain seq x y z
N MET A 1 -57.45 -47.46 16.96
CA MET A 1 -56.49 -48.42 16.37
C MET A 1 -56.19 -48.01 14.95
N GLU A 2 -54.90 -47.90 14.65
CA GLU A 2 -54.28 -48.06 13.34
C GLU A 2 -54.87 -47.29 12.14
N ARG A 3 -54.28 -46.11 11.88
CA ARG A 3 -53.94 -45.71 10.51
C ARG A 3 -52.43 -45.53 10.43
N LYS A 4 -51.76 -46.67 10.28
CA LYS A 4 -50.36 -46.76 9.89
C LYS A 4 -50.22 -46.30 8.43
N THR A 5 -49.14 -45.56 8.20
CA THR A 5 -48.24 -45.61 7.03
C THR A 5 -48.84 -45.31 5.66
N ALA A 6 -48.71 -44.06 5.24
CA ALA A 6 -48.04 -43.67 3.99
C ALA A 6 -47.95 -42.14 3.92
N LYS A 7 -47.26 -41.52 4.89
CA LYS A 7 -46.84 -40.13 4.74
C LYS A 7 -45.47 -40.18 4.09
N ALA A 8 -45.43 -39.79 2.82
CA ALA A 8 -44.24 -39.64 2.01
C ALA A 8 -43.15 -38.94 2.84
N LYS A 9 -42.12 -39.71 3.17
CA LYS A 9 -40.86 -39.21 3.67
C LYS A 9 -40.08 -38.87 2.40
N GLU A 10 -40.39 -37.72 1.81
CA GLU A 10 -39.48 -37.08 0.85
C GLU A 10 -38.24 -36.72 1.66
N GLU A 11 -37.20 -37.54 1.52
CA GLU A 11 -35.84 -37.17 1.83
C GLU A 11 -35.45 -36.03 0.88
N MET A 12 -35.81 -34.82 1.27
CA MET A 12 -35.19 -33.63 0.72
C MET A 12 -33.78 -33.59 1.31
N SER A 13 -32.83 -34.23 0.64
CA SER A 13 -31.41 -34.06 0.93
C SER A 13 -31.10 -32.57 0.75
N GLU A 14 -31.09 -31.81 1.86
CA GLU A 14 -30.50 -30.48 1.87
C GLU A 14 -29.11 -30.61 1.26
N VAL A 15 -28.91 -29.98 0.10
CA VAL A 15 -27.64 -29.96 -0.58
C VAL A 15 -26.66 -29.29 0.38
N LYS A 16 -25.87 -30.08 1.11
CA LYS A 16 -24.80 -29.58 1.97
C LYS A 16 -23.85 -28.77 1.10
N VAL A 17 -23.95 -27.45 1.19
CA VAL A 17 -23.11 -26.53 0.42
C VAL A 17 -21.72 -26.59 1.05
N ASN A 18 -20.77 -27.21 0.34
CA ASN A 18 -19.36 -27.21 0.75
C ASN A 18 -18.84 -25.76 0.77
N PRO A 19 -18.45 -25.20 1.93
CA PRO A 19 -17.96 -23.83 2.04
C PRO A 19 -16.46 -23.69 1.69
N LEU A 20 -15.73 -24.81 1.59
CA LEU A 20 -14.28 -24.83 1.38
C LEU A 20 -13.93 -24.41 -0.04
N ARG A 21 -12.81 -23.70 -0.18
CA ARG A 21 -12.34 -23.12 -1.45
C ARG A 21 -10.88 -23.49 -1.66
N LYS A 22 -10.50 -23.81 -2.89
CA LYS A 22 -9.08 -23.99 -3.25
C LYS A 22 -8.41 -22.62 -3.41
N GLU A 23 -8.24 -21.93 -2.29
CA GLU A 23 -7.72 -20.58 -2.21
C GLU A 23 -6.82 -20.47 -0.98
N LYS A 24 -5.67 -19.81 -1.13
CA LYS A 24 -4.75 -19.52 -0.03
C LYS A 24 -4.84 -18.06 0.38
N ILE A 25 -4.84 -17.83 1.68
CA ILE A 25 -4.87 -16.50 2.28
C ILE A 25 -3.68 -16.32 3.21
N TYR A 26 -3.08 -15.15 3.14
CA TYR A 26 -1.93 -14.72 3.92
C TYR A 26 -2.40 -13.68 4.92
N VAL A 27 -2.00 -13.82 6.17
CA VAL A 27 -2.28 -12.81 7.19
C VAL A 27 -1.02 -11.99 7.43
N ARG A 28 -1.00 -10.77 6.86
CA ARG A 28 0.17 -9.90 6.84
C ARG A 28 0.09 -8.85 7.94
N TRP A 29 1.18 -8.67 8.67
CA TRP A 29 1.33 -7.56 9.63
C TRP A 29 1.41 -6.22 8.88
N ILE A 30 0.73 -5.19 9.40
CA ILE A 30 0.81 -3.83 8.89
C ILE A 30 1.82 -3.06 9.74
N PRO A 31 3.03 -2.75 9.22
CA PRO A 31 4.03 -2.02 9.97
C PRO A 31 3.53 -0.62 10.35
N LYS A 32 3.67 -0.25 11.61
CA LYS A 32 3.39 1.11 12.07
C LYS A 32 4.68 1.86 12.29
N ASP A 33 4.72 3.11 11.84
CA ASP A 33 5.84 4.00 12.18
C ASP A 33 5.80 4.27 13.68
N ASN A 34 6.82 3.77 14.37
CA ASN A 34 7.02 3.97 15.79
C ASN A 34 8.20 4.90 16.08
N GLY A 35 8.67 5.64 15.07
CA GLY A 35 9.82 6.55 15.18
C GLY A 35 11.16 5.85 15.33
N LEU A 36 11.22 4.51 15.21
CA LEU A 36 12.45 3.75 15.30
C LEU A 36 13.09 3.55 13.92
N PRO A 37 14.43 3.62 13.81
CA PRO A 37 15.13 3.36 12.56
C PRO A 37 14.80 1.97 11.99
N ASN A 38 14.61 1.87 10.68
CA ASN A 38 14.25 0.62 9.96
C ASN A 38 15.15 -0.59 10.24
N ARG A 39 16.36 -0.40 10.77
CA ARG A 39 17.29 -1.47 11.14
C ARG A 39 17.09 -2.02 12.56
N HIS A 40 16.21 -1.43 13.36
CA HIS A 40 15.95 -1.86 14.73
C HIS A 40 15.02 -3.08 14.76
N VAL A 41 15.29 -4.05 15.64
CA VAL A 41 14.51 -5.30 15.78
C VAL A 41 13.03 -5.10 16.15
N ALA A 42 12.70 -3.93 16.68
CA ALA A 42 11.33 -3.51 17.01
C ALA A 42 10.78 -2.44 16.05
N SER A 43 11.52 -2.08 14.98
CA SER A 43 11.02 -1.14 13.97
C SER A 43 9.79 -1.73 13.30
N GLY A 44 8.72 -0.93 13.17
CA GLY A 44 7.43 -1.41 12.65
C GLY A 44 6.46 -1.93 13.72
N GLY A 45 6.85 -1.92 15.01
CA GLY A 45 5.94 -2.10 16.15
C GLY A 45 5.78 -3.54 16.66
N LYS A 46 6.50 -4.53 16.13
CA LYS A 46 6.42 -5.93 16.58
C LYS A 46 7.78 -6.62 16.54
N VAL A 47 8.16 -7.30 17.64
CA VAL A 47 9.48 -7.95 17.82
C VAL A 47 9.43 -9.42 17.40
N ASP A 48 10.52 -9.94 16.84
CA ASP A 48 10.66 -11.35 16.45
C ASP A 48 10.37 -12.31 17.64
N GLY A 49 9.64 -13.39 17.38
CA GLY A 49 9.15 -14.33 18.40
C GLY A 49 7.89 -13.90 19.16
N ALA A 50 7.39 -12.67 18.97
CA ALA A 50 6.08 -12.28 19.50
C ALA A 50 4.94 -12.96 18.73
N TYR A 51 3.82 -13.22 19.40
CA TYR A 51 2.59 -13.70 18.76
C TYR A 51 1.40 -12.89 19.22
N ASP A 52 0.40 -12.77 18.36
CA ASP A 52 -0.92 -12.30 18.74
C ASP A 52 -1.89 -13.48 18.76
N SER A 53 -2.86 -13.45 19.66
CA SER A 53 -3.93 -14.45 19.75
C SER A 53 -5.28 -13.79 19.56
N PHE A 54 -6.03 -14.27 18.58
CA PHE A 54 -7.38 -13.82 18.27
C PHE A 54 -8.39 -14.88 18.70
N VAL A 55 -9.48 -14.42 19.30
CA VAL A 55 -10.63 -15.24 19.71
C VAL A 55 -11.88 -14.76 18.97
N VAL A 56 -12.97 -15.52 19.07
CA VAL A 56 -14.26 -15.04 18.59
C VAL A 56 -14.67 -13.82 19.42
N PRO A 57 -14.95 -12.66 18.79
CA PRO A 57 -15.32 -11.46 19.53
C PRO A 57 -16.70 -11.65 20.17
N MET A 58 -16.88 -11.06 21.35
CA MET A 58 -18.17 -11.03 22.03
C MET A 58 -18.98 -9.81 21.60
N LEU A 59 -20.28 -10.01 21.43
CA LEU A 59 -21.25 -8.94 21.24
C LEU A 59 -21.54 -8.25 22.59
N ARG A 60 -22.17 -7.06 22.53
CA ARG A 60 -22.52 -6.29 23.73
C ARG A 60 -23.44 -7.03 24.71
N ASN A 61 -24.19 -8.01 24.22
CA ASN A 61 -25.06 -8.86 25.04
C ASN A 61 -24.32 -10.03 25.72
N GLY A 62 -22.99 -10.11 25.59
CA GLY A 62 -22.16 -11.17 26.18
C GLY A 62 -22.15 -12.47 25.37
N GLN A 63 -22.86 -12.56 24.25
CA GLN A 63 -22.81 -13.73 23.37
C GLN A 63 -21.64 -13.63 22.38
N TYR A 64 -21.08 -14.77 21.99
CA TYR A 64 -20.12 -14.81 20.89
C TYR A 64 -20.77 -14.35 19.59
N LYS A 65 -20.03 -13.55 18.81
CA LYS A 65 -20.44 -13.17 17.46
C LYS A 65 -20.50 -14.45 16.61
N ASN A 66 -21.62 -14.67 15.92
CA ASN A 66 -21.75 -15.82 15.04
C ASN A 66 -20.80 -15.66 13.84
N VAL A 67 -19.76 -16.49 13.77
CA VAL A 67 -18.68 -16.46 12.76
C VAL A 67 -18.97 -17.36 11.56
N LEU A 68 -19.82 -18.36 11.73
CA LEU A 68 -20.17 -19.38 10.74
C LEU A 68 -21.68 -19.38 10.50
N THR A 69 -22.11 -19.56 9.26
CA THR A 69 -23.52 -19.85 8.96
C THR A 69 -23.90 -21.24 9.45
N ASP A 70 -25.19 -21.53 9.59
CA ASP A 70 -25.62 -22.84 10.09
C ASP A 70 -25.23 -23.97 9.11
N ALA A 71 -25.34 -23.72 7.81
CA ALA A 71 -24.84 -24.64 6.78
C ALA A 71 -23.31 -24.87 6.85
N GLU A 72 -22.54 -23.82 7.19
CA GLU A 72 -21.09 -23.97 7.40
C GLU A 72 -20.79 -24.82 8.63
N LYS A 73 -21.52 -24.63 9.73
CA LYS A 73 -21.35 -25.44 10.95
C LYS A 73 -21.63 -26.90 10.67
N ASP A 74 -22.76 -27.22 10.06
CA ASP A 74 -23.17 -28.59 9.76
C ASP A 74 -22.11 -29.32 8.91
N PHE A 75 -21.57 -28.63 7.89
CA PHE A 75 -20.52 -29.20 7.06
C PHE A 75 -19.20 -29.37 7.81
N LEU A 76 -18.76 -28.36 8.57
CA LEU A 76 -17.48 -28.38 9.29
C LEU A 76 -17.49 -29.38 10.45
N GLU A 77 -18.61 -29.53 11.14
CA GLU A 77 -18.79 -30.54 12.20
C GLU A 77 -18.63 -31.96 11.65
N GLU A 78 -19.24 -32.25 10.50
CA GLU A 78 -19.06 -33.54 9.81
C GLU A 78 -17.62 -33.72 9.32
N ALA A 79 -17.03 -32.70 8.69
CA ALA A 79 -15.67 -32.76 8.14
C ALA A 79 -14.59 -32.93 9.22
N LEU A 80 -14.81 -32.39 10.42
CA LEU A 80 -13.90 -32.48 11.57
C LEU A 80 -14.21 -33.65 12.52
N GLY A 81 -15.32 -34.38 12.28
CA GLY A 81 -15.76 -35.48 13.15
C GLY A 81 -16.22 -35.01 14.53
N LEU A 82 -16.81 -33.81 14.62
CA LEU A 82 -17.34 -33.24 15.85
C LEU A 82 -18.78 -33.70 16.10
N ASP A 83 -19.19 -33.67 17.37
CA ASP A 83 -20.58 -33.92 17.74
C ASP A 83 -21.53 -32.88 17.13
N TYR A 84 -22.78 -33.28 16.93
CA TYR A 84 -23.83 -32.39 16.44
C TYR A 84 -23.90 -31.10 17.28
N ASN A 85 -23.94 -29.96 16.60
CA ASN A 85 -24.05 -28.63 17.19
C ASN A 85 -22.81 -28.22 18.04
N ALA A 86 -21.67 -28.89 17.88
CA ALA A 86 -20.38 -28.55 18.51
C ALA A 86 -19.92 -27.12 18.27
N LEU A 87 -20.08 -26.59 17.06
CA LEU A 87 -19.63 -25.25 16.68
C LEU A 87 -20.64 -24.15 17.01
N SER A 88 -21.71 -24.48 17.75
CA SER A 88 -22.74 -23.52 18.13
C SER A 88 -22.26 -22.53 19.19
N VAL A 89 -22.36 -21.25 18.87
CA VAL A 89 -22.03 -20.15 19.80
C VAL A 89 -22.96 -20.07 21.02
N TYR A 90 -24.09 -20.78 21.00
CA TYR A 90 -25.11 -20.75 22.05
C TYR A 90 -24.95 -21.86 23.09
N LYS A 91 -23.95 -22.74 22.97
CA LYS A 91 -23.66 -23.76 23.99
C LYS A 91 -23.27 -23.10 25.30
N LYS A 92 -23.91 -23.53 26.39
CA LYS A 92 -23.68 -23.02 27.76
C LYS A 92 -22.58 -23.78 28.50
N GLU A 93 -22.43 -25.07 28.20
CA GLU A 93 -21.44 -25.96 28.78
C GLU A 93 -20.52 -26.46 27.67
N ASP A 94 -19.22 -26.51 27.95
CA ASP A 94 -18.15 -26.95 27.04
C ASP A 94 -18.27 -26.33 25.63
N ASN A 95 -18.31 -25.00 25.60
CA ASN A 95 -18.44 -24.27 24.34
C ASN A 95 -17.08 -24.27 23.62
N PHE A 96 -17.07 -24.78 22.38
CA PHE A 96 -15.89 -24.84 21.52
C PHE A 96 -15.11 -23.52 21.47
N TRP A 97 -15.83 -22.39 21.42
CA TRP A 97 -15.26 -21.07 21.26
C TRP A 97 -14.57 -20.51 22.52
N ASP A 98 -14.78 -21.10 23.70
CA ASP A 98 -14.15 -20.65 24.96
C ASP A 98 -12.63 -20.84 24.92
N ASN A 99 -12.17 -21.91 24.28
CA ASN A 99 -10.76 -22.30 24.20
C ASN A 99 -10.16 -22.11 22.80
N TYR A 100 -10.99 -21.83 21.79
CA TYR A 100 -10.52 -21.65 20.42
C TYR A 100 -9.76 -20.33 20.24
N ARG A 101 -8.49 -20.43 19.86
CA ARG A 101 -7.57 -19.30 19.71
C ARG A 101 -6.82 -19.43 18.40
N VAL A 102 -6.90 -18.40 17.58
CA VAL A 102 -6.09 -18.27 16.36
C VAL A 102 -4.80 -17.53 16.73
N ARG A 103 -3.68 -18.24 16.69
CA ARG A 103 -2.36 -17.66 16.96
C ARG A 103 -1.72 -17.19 15.66
N ILE A 104 -1.29 -15.92 15.64
CA ILE A 104 -0.52 -15.34 14.54
C ILE A 104 0.89 -15.09 15.06
N ASP A 105 1.81 -15.96 14.65
CA ASP A 105 3.23 -15.80 14.92
C ASP A 105 3.83 -14.68 14.06
N ASN A 106 4.82 -13.98 14.61
CA ASN A 106 5.53 -12.90 13.91
C ASN A 106 6.60 -13.45 12.95
N ALA A 107 6.25 -14.39 12.09
CA ALA A 107 7.08 -14.72 10.95
C ALA A 107 7.02 -13.57 9.94
N LYS A 108 8.14 -13.27 9.26
CA LYS A 108 8.21 -12.22 8.23
C LYS A 108 7.16 -12.39 7.12
N GLU A 109 6.70 -13.62 6.91
CA GLU A 109 5.75 -14.03 5.88
C GLU A 109 4.31 -14.14 6.41
N GLY A 110 4.09 -13.95 7.72
CA GLY A 110 2.78 -14.09 8.37
C GLY A 110 2.35 -15.54 8.58
N ILE A 111 1.04 -15.78 8.66
CA ILE A 111 0.46 -17.13 8.63
C ILE A 111 -0.24 -17.37 7.30
N HIS A 112 -0.12 -18.60 6.79
CA HIS A 112 -0.83 -19.07 5.60
C HIS A 112 -2.03 -19.90 6.02
N LEU A 113 -3.17 -19.63 5.40
CA LEU A 113 -4.42 -20.34 5.60
C LEU A 113 -4.83 -20.97 4.27
N ASP A 114 -4.96 -22.30 4.24
CA ASP A 114 -5.51 -23.01 3.10
C ASP A 114 -7.02 -23.19 3.30
N LEU A 115 -7.85 -22.45 2.54
CA LEU A 115 -9.30 -22.52 2.69
C LEU A 115 -9.91 -23.84 2.21
N SER A 116 -9.10 -24.78 1.69
CA SER A 116 -9.51 -26.15 1.42
C SER A 116 -9.42 -27.03 2.65
N ASN A 117 -8.76 -26.56 3.72
CA ASN A 117 -8.71 -27.22 5.02
C ASN A 117 -9.80 -26.66 5.97
N PRO A 118 -10.63 -27.51 6.59
CA PRO A 118 -11.67 -27.09 7.53
C PRO A 118 -11.18 -26.25 8.72
N ASP A 119 -10.03 -26.59 9.32
CA ASP A 119 -9.50 -25.86 10.48
C ASP A 119 -9.02 -24.45 10.07
N ASP A 120 -8.28 -24.34 8.97
CA ASP A 120 -7.84 -23.04 8.45
C ASP A 120 -9.01 -22.17 7.98
N TYR A 121 -10.09 -22.78 7.47
CA TYR A 121 -11.32 -22.06 7.17
C TYR A 121 -11.96 -21.44 8.42
N ILE A 122 -12.02 -22.20 9.53
CA ILE A 122 -12.50 -21.68 10.81
C ILE A 122 -11.59 -20.53 11.30
N ARG A 123 -10.27 -20.71 11.25
CA ARG A 123 -9.31 -19.64 11.60
C ARG A 123 -9.56 -18.37 10.80
N TYR A 124 -9.69 -18.50 9.48
CA TYR A 124 -10.00 -17.39 8.58
C TYR A 124 -11.29 -16.65 8.99
N LYS A 125 -12.36 -17.37 9.32
CA LYS A 125 -13.65 -16.79 9.72
C LYS A 125 -13.57 -16.06 11.07
N VAL A 126 -12.81 -16.60 12.02
CA VAL A 126 -12.52 -15.92 13.29
C VAL A 126 -11.73 -14.63 13.07
N LEU A 127 -10.73 -14.64 12.19
CA LEU A 127 -9.95 -13.45 11.86
C LEU A 127 -10.82 -12.37 11.18
N LEU A 128 -11.65 -12.75 10.21
CA LEU A 128 -12.60 -11.84 9.57
C LEU A 128 -13.57 -11.18 10.56
N ALA A 129 -13.98 -11.90 11.61
CA ALA A 129 -14.90 -11.37 12.59
C ALA A 129 -14.27 -10.28 13.48
N ASN A 130 -12.94 -10.26 13.61
CA ASN A 130 -12.15 -9.26 14.33
C ASN A 130 -11.86 -8.01 13.45
N SER A 131 -12.92 -7.44 12.86
CA SER A 131 -12.88 -6.39 11.84
C SER A 131 -12.35 -5.02 12.30
N ASP A 132 -11.94 -4.87 13.55
CA ASP A 132 -11.29 -3.65 14.05
C ASP A 132 -9.76 -3.78 14.04
N ASP A 133 -9.24 -5.00 14.20
CA ASP A 133 -7.82 -5.31 14.18
C ASP A 133 -7.36 -5.86 12.82
N ILE A 134 -8.28 -6.47 12.05
CA ILE A 134 -7.96 -7.20 10.82
C ILE A 134 -8.72 -6.58 9.65
N ALA A 135 -7.96 -6.09 8.66
CA ALA A 135 -8.51 -5.66 7.39
C ALA A 135 -8.89 -6.90 6.55
N PRO A 136 -10.12 -7.00 6.04
CA PRO A 136 -10.61 -8.18 5.33
C PRO A 136 -9.98 -8.35 3.93
N SER A 137 -9.37 -7.30 3.39
CA SER A 137 -8.56 -7.33 2.17
C SER A 137 -7.62 -6.12 2.13
N VAL A 138 -6.60 -6.17 1.25
CA VAL A 138 -5.75 -5.01 0.94
C VAL A 138 -6.57 -3.83 0.42
N GLN A 139 -7.58 -4.11 -0.41
CA GLN A 139 -8.44 -3.08 -1.00
C GLN A 139 -9.28 -2.37 0.07
N GLU A 140 -9.89 -3.09 1.01
CA GLU A 140 -10.65 -2.47 2.11
C GLU A 140 -9.75 -1.58 2.99
N ARG A 141 -8.49 -1.98 3.20
CA ARG A 141 -7.53 -1.15 3.94
C ARG A 141 -7.25 0.18 3.22
N ILE A 142 -7.22 0.17 1.90
CA ILE A 142 -7.01 1.37 1.07
C ILE A 142 -8.27 2.23 1.06
N ASP A 143 -9.44 1.63 0.83
CA ASP A 143 -10.71 2.35 0.67
C ASP A 143 -11.25 2.88 2.00
N ARG A 144 -11.04 2.14 3.09
CA ARG A 144 -11.55 2.45 4.43
C ARG A 144 -10.47 2.20 5.50
N PRO A 145 -9.42 3.03 5.53
CA PRO A 145 -8.32 2.84 6.47
C PRO A 145 -8.81 3.05 7.92
N LYS A 146 -8.56 2.06 8.78
CA LYS A 146 -8.69 2.19 10.23
C LYS A 146 -7.31 2.19 10.89
N ASN A 147 -7.07 3.14 11.79
CA ASN A 147 -5.83 3.19 12.59
C ASN A 147 -5.67 1.97 13.51
N THR A 148 -6.78 1.32 13.85
CA THR A 148 -6.82 0.12 14.69
C THR A 148 -6.34 -1.13 13.97
N TYR A 149 -6.34 -1.15 12.62
CA TYR A 149 -5.84 -2.31 11.89
C TYR A 149 -4.38 -2.62 12.27
N ARG A 150 -4.15 -3.89 12.57
CA ARG A 150 -2.87 -4.51 12.90
C ARG A 150 -2.46 -5.49 11.81
N TYR A 151 -3.43 -6.18 11.22
CA TYR A 151 -3.23 -7.16 10.15
C TYR A 151 -4.11 -6.88 8.94
N GLU A 152 -3.70 -7.40 7.79
CA GLU A 152 -4.52 -7.50 6.59
C GLU A 152 -4.53 -8.93 6.05
N LEU A 153 -5.68 -9.34 5.53
CA LEU A 153 -5.81 -10.58 4.77
C LEU A 153 -5.46 -10.30 3.31
N VAL A 154 -4.54 -11.08 2.75
CA VAL A 154 -4.09 -10.98 1.37
C VAL A 154 -4.42 -12.31 0.70
N ARG A 155 -5.06 -12.27 -0.46
CA ARG A 155 -5.26 -13.48 -1.28
C ARG A 155 -4.02 -13.71 -2.13
N GLU A 156 -3.70 -14.96 -2.45
CA GLU A 156 -2.58 -15.30 -3.35
C GLU A 156 -2.67 -14.50 -4.67
N SER A 157 -3.87 -14.40 -5.26
CA SER A 157 -4.11 -13.61 -6.47
C SER A 157 -3.84 -12.11 -6.30
N ASP A 158 -4.05 -11.57 -5.10
CA ASP A 158 -3.81 -10.15 -4.82
C ASP A 158 -2.31 -9.89 -4.64
N GLU A 159 -1.57 -10.84 -4.06
CA GLU A 159 -0.12 -10.77 -3.91
C GLU A 159 0.57 -10.78 -5.27
N ASP A 160 0.22 -11.72 -6.15
CA ASP A 160 0.69 -11.75 -7.53
C ASP A 160 0.40 -10.44 -8.25
N MET A 161 -0.80 -9.87 -8.08
CA MET A 161 -1.16 -8.61 -8.70
C MET A 161 -0.32 -7.44 -8.15
N ILE A 162 -0.08 -7.38 -6.84
CA ILE A 162 0.73 -6.33 -6.21
C ILE A 162 2.19 -6.44 -6.63
N GLU A 163 2.74 -7.65 -6.67
CA GLU A 163 4.10 -7.91 -7.11
C GLU A 163 4.28 -7.56 -8.59
N ASN A 164 3.36 -8.01 -9.45
CA ASN A 164 3.36 -7.65 -10.87
C ASN A 164 3.27 -6.13 -11.06
N ALA A 165 2.39 -5.44 -10.33
CA ALA A 165 2.30 -3.97 -10.40
C ALA A 165 3.59 -3.26 -9.95
N LYS A 166 4.30 -3.81 -8.95
CA LYS A 166 5.61 -3.30 -8.52
C LYS A 166 6.69 -3.56 -9.57
N MET A 167 6.70 -4.75 -10.17
CA MET A 167 7.60 -5.13 -11.25
C MET A 167 7.38 -4.23 -12.48
N ASP A 168 6.14 -4.03 -12.89
CA ASP A 168 5.76 -3.14 -13.99
C ASP A 168 6.21 -1.71 -13.73
N ALA A 169 5.96 -1.18 -12.53
CA ALA A 169 6.42 0.16 -12.15
C ALA A 169 7.96 0.26 -12.16
N THR A 170 8.67 -0.79 -11.74
CA THR A 170 10.14 -0.86 -11.78
C THR A 170 10.64 -0.85 -13.23
N MET A 171 10.06 -1.68 -14.08
CA MET A 171 10.42 -1.77 -15.49
C MET A 171 10.17 -0.45 -16.22
N GLN A 172 9.00 0.17 -16.00
CA GLN A 172 8.67 1.47 -16.56
C GLN A 172 9.61 2.56 -16.04
N SER A 173 9.97 2.54 -14.76
CA SER A 173 10.94 3.48 -14.17
C SER A 173 12.28 3.43 -14.88
N TYR A 174 12.82 2.23 -15.13
CA TYR A 174 14.06 2.06 -15.88
C TYR A 174 13.95 2.50 -17.34
N LYS A 175 12.81 2.23 -17.98
CA LYS A 175 12.55 2.66 -19.36
C LYS A 175 12.53 4.18 -19.50
N GLU A 176 11.85 4.88 -18.59
CA GLU A 176 11.82 6.35 -18.57
C GLU A 176 13.18 6.91 -18.20
N PHE A 177 13.89 6.30 -17.25
CA PHE A 177 15.24 6.70 -16.89
C PHE A 177 16.22 6.59 -18.07
N GLY A 178 16.10 5.54 -18.89
CA GLY A 178 16.91 5.38 -20.11
C GLY A 178 16.74 6.52 -21.12
N LYS A 179 15.64 7.27 -21.09
CA LYS A 179 15.45 8.45 -21.96
C LYS A 179 16.24 9.67 -21.49
N ILE A 180 16.53 9.76 -20.20
CA ILE A 180 17.18 10.92 -19.56
C ILE A 180 18.58 10.59 -19.00
N GLU A 181 19.09 9.38 -19.23
CA GLU A 181 20.31 8.88 -18.58
C GLU A 181 21.59 9.68 -18.89
N ASN A 182 21.54 10.51 -19.93
CA ASN A 182 22.63 11.38 -20.38
C ASN A 182 22.37 12.86 -20.04
N ASP A 183 21.22 13.17 -19.42
CA ASP A 183 20.89 14.51 -18.95
C ASP A 183 21.17 14.64 -17.44
N LEU A 184 22.35 15.15 -17.12
CA LEU A 184 22.80 15.34 -15.74
C LEU A 184 21.90 16.30 -14.94
N ASP A 185 21.37 17.33 -15.59
CA ASP A 185 20.52 18.32 -14.94
C ASP A 185 19.18 17.69 -14.54
N THR A 186 18.56 16.95 -15.45
CA THR A 186 17.31 16.24 -15.17
C THR A 186 17.51 15.16 -14.11
N MET A 187 18.60 14.38 -14.19
CA MET A 187 18.92 13.37 -13.17
C MET A 187 19.07 13.98 -11.77
N ARG A 188 19.79 15.10 -11.67
CA ARG A 188 19.99 15.81 -10.40
C ARG A 188 18.69 16.31 -9.82
N VAL A 189 17.86 17.00 -10.60
CA VAL A 189 16.56 17.51 -10.14
C VAL A 189 15.64 16.38 -9.71
N LEU A 190 15.66 15.24 -10.40
CA LEU A 190 14.88 14.08 -10.02
C LEU A 190 15.30 13.54 -8.65
N VAL A 191 16.60 13.44 -8.39
CA VAL A 191 17.14 13.03 -7.08
C VAL A 191 16.77 14.06 -6.00
N GLU A 192 16.91 15.37 -6.27
CA GLU A 192 16.52 16.43 -5.33
C GLU A 192 15.05 16.37 -4.93
N LEU A 193 14.16 16.13 -5.91
CA LEU A 193 12.72 16.04 -5.67
C LEU A 193 12.34 14.83 -4.80
N LEU A 194 13.06 13.73 -4.96
CA LEU A 194 12.79 12.49 -4.24
C LEU A 194 13.44 12.44 -2.85
N ASP A 195 14.65 13.00 -2.71
CA ASP A 195 15.41 13.04 -1.45
C ASP A 195 15.12 14.28 -0.60
N ALA A 196 14.44 15.29 -1.14
CA ALA A 196 14.18 16.57 -0.50
C ALA A 196 15.45 17.29 0.01
N ARG A 197 16.58 17.11 -0.70
CA ARG A 197 17.89 17.71 -0.38
C ARG A 197 18.51 18.29 -1.65
N PRO A 198 19.18 19.46 -1.58
CA PRO A 198 19.87 20.03 -2.73
C PRO A 198 21.14 19.26 -3.06
N TYR A 199 21.49 19.17 -4.34
CA TYR A 199 22.74 18.59 -4.82
C TYR A 199 23.57 19.61 -5.59
N SER A 200 24.89 19.43 -5.60
CA SER A 200 25.80 20.31 -6.34
C SER A 200 25.62 20.15 -7.85
N ALA A 201 25.82 21.24 -8.60
CA ALA A 201 25.83 21.21 -10.07
C ALA A 201 26.93 20.33 -10.66
N ASN A 202 28.03 20.14 -9.92
CA ASN A 202 29.20 19.36 -10.36
C ASN A 202 29.16 17.89 -9.92
N GLU A 203 27.98 17.39 -9.53
CA GLU A 203 27.85 16.01 -9.07
C GLU A 203 28.17 15.00 -10.18
N LYS A 204 28.84 13.90 -9.82
CA LYS A 204 29.32 12.94 -10.83
C LYS A 204 28.15 12.13 -11.38
N ALA A 205 28.12 11.93 -12.70
CA ALA A 205 27.12 11.10 -13.39
C ALA A 205 26.93 9.74 -12.71
N VAL A 206 28.03 9.05 -12.38
CA VAL A 206 28.02 7.73 -11.73
C VAL A 206 27.30 7.77 -10.38
N PHE A 207 27.48 8.83 -9.59
CA PHE A 207 26.81 8.99 -8.30
C PHE A 207 25.30 9.16 -8.49
N LEU A 208 24.87 10.02 -9.42
CA LEU A 208 23.45 10.24 -9.72
C LEU A 208 22.77 8.96 -10.22
N LYS A 209 23.41 8.21 -11.13
CA LYS A 209 22.89 6.92 -11.62
C LYS A 209 22.74 5.90 -10.48
N SER A 210 23.74 5.82 -9.59
CA SER A 210 23.69 4.94 -8.42
C SER A 210 22.55 5.33 -7.47
N ARG A 211 22.35 6.64 -7.23
CA ARG A 211 21.28 7.12 -6.36
C ARG A 211 19.90 6.88 -6.96
N ILE A 212 19.73 7.10 -8.25
CA ILE A 212 18.48 6.78 -8.99
C ILE A 212 18.14 5.30 -8.86
N ASN A 213 19.13 4.40 -9.04
CA ASN A 213 18.92 2.96 -8.85
C ASN A 213 18.38 2.65 -7.43
N GLN A 214 18.95 3.28 -6.39
CA GLN A 214 18.46 3.12 -5.01
C GLN A 214 17.02 3.64 -4.85
N LEU A 215 16.68 4.76 -5.49
CA LEU A 215 15.34 5.36 -5.42
C LEU A 215 14.28 4.50 -6.12
N ILE A 216 14.60 3.95 -7.30
CA ILE A 216 13.75 2.98 -7.99
C ILE A 216 13.55 1.74 -7.11
N GLY A 217 14.63 1.18 -6.53
CA GLY A 217 14.53 0.01 -5.66
C GLY A 217 13.71 0.23 -4.38
N ALA A 218 13.71 1.46 -3.85
CA ALA A 218 12.98 1.81 -2.64
C ALA A 218 11.47 2.00 -2.88
N ASP A 219 11.09 2.80 -3.89
CA ASP A 219 9.69 3.05 -4.24
C ASP A 219 9.55 3.32 -5.76
N PRO A 220 9.36 2.25 -6.56
CA PRO A 220 9.22 2.38 -8.01
C PRO A 220 8.03 3.25 -8.43
N LYS A 221 6.93 3.22 -7.66
CA LYS A 221 5.71 3.96 -8.02
C LYS A 221 5.92 5.46 -7.84
N LYS A 222 6.53 5.87 -6.72
CA LYS A 222 6.86 7.28 -6.48
C LYS A 222 7.91 7.80 -7.46
N PHE A 223 8.92 6.99 -7.77
CA PHE A 223 9.91 7.34 -8.78
C PHE A 223 9.25 7.54 -10.15
N LEU A 224 8.45 6.56 -10.60
CA LEU A 224 7.75 6.60 -11.88
C LEU A 224 6.87 7.86 -11.98
N ALA A 225 6.06 8.14 -10.96
CA ALA A 225 5.21 9.32 -10.93
C ALA A 225 5.99 10.64 -11.04
N THR A 226 7.23 10.67 -10.53
CA THR A 226 8.08 11.87 -10.58
C THR A 226 8.77 12.02 -11.94
N ILE A 227 9.27 10.93 -12.52
CA ILE A 227 9.96 10.98 -13.83
C ILE A 227 8.99 11.20 -14.99
N THR A 228 7.74 10.73 -14.88
CA THR A 228 6.68 10.97 -15.88
C THR A 228 5.90 12.26 -15.63
N ASP A 229 6.34 13.11 -14.70
CA ASP A 229 5.70 14.39 -14.44
C ASP A 229 5.79 15.27 -15.71
N PRO A 230 4.64 15.69 -16.30
CA PRO A 230 4.64 16.53 -17.50
C PRO A 230 5.38 17.87 -17.31
N LEU A 231 5.49 18.35 -16.07
CA LEU A 231 6.17 19.60 -15.73
C LEU A 231 7.63 19.39 -15.31
N LEU A 232 8.17 18.17 -15.38
CA LEU A 232 9.55 17.88 -14.97
C LEU A 232 10.56 18.76 -15.71
N HIS A 233 10.43 18.89 -17.04
CA HIS A 233 11.31 19.77 -17.83
C HIS A 233 11.26 21.23 -17.36
N ALA A 234 10.07 21.75 -17.05
CA ALA A 234 9.91 23.11 -16.54
C ALA A 234 10.54 23.27 -15.15
N LYS A 235 10.42 22.27 -14.27
CA LYS A 235 11.11 22.24 -12.98
C LYS A 235 12.63 22.24 -13.14
N VAL A 236 13.15 21.47 -14.10
CA VAL A 236 14.58 21.46 -14.45
C VAL A 236 15.04 22.82 -14.92
N LEU A 237 14.28 23.47 -15.80
CA LEU A 237 14.59 24.81 -16.30
C LEU A 237 14.67 25.84 -15.17
N ILE A 238 13.72 25.81 -14.23
CA ILE A 238 13.71 26.72 -13.07
C ILE A 238 14.93 26.52 -12.18
N ARG A 239 15.30 25.26 -11.90
CA ARG A 239 16.48 24.95 -11.07
C ARG A 239 17.76 25.45 -11.71
N ARG A 240 17.94 25.18 -13.01
CA ARG A 240 19.07 25.71 -13.78
C ARG A 240 19.06 27.25 -13.81
N GLY A 241 17.90 27.86 -14.00
CA GLY A 241 17.73 29.32 -13.97
C GLY A 241 18.14 29.94 -12.63
N THR A 242 17.89 29.26 -11.51
CA THR A 242 18.36 29.72 -10.20
C THR A 242 19.86 29.60 -10.02
N GLU A 243 20.50 28.59 -10.61
CA GLU A 243 21.94 28.38 -10.52
C GLU A 243 22.74 29.36 -11.36
N VAL A 244 22.28 29.59 -12.58
CA VAL A 244 22.83 30.60 -13.50
C VAL A 244 22.55 32.02 -12.98
N GLY A 245 21.66 32.15 -12.00
CA GLY A 245 21.34 33.42 -11.35
C GLY A 245 20.41 34.31 -12.17
N VAL A 246 19.62 33.73 -13.09
CA VAL A 246 18.53 34.41 -13.81
C VAL A 246 17.27 34.49 -12.93
N LEU A 247 17.07 33.46 -12.10
CA LEU A 247 16.02 33.40 -11.10
C LEU A 247 16.59 33.58 -9.70
N ALA A 248 15.84 34.25 -8.83
CA ALA A 248 16.13 34.35 -7.42
C ALA A 248 15.21 33.39 -6.63
N LYS A 249 15.81 32.59 -5.74
CA LYS A 249 15.07 31.75 -4.78
C LYS A 249 15.09 32.42 -3.41
N ARG A 250 13.91 32.65 -2.82
CA ARG A 250 13.75 33.20 -1.46
C ARG A 250 12.88 32.25 -0.64
N GLY A 251 13.49 31.50 0.26
CA GLY A 251 12.81 30.36 0.90
C GLY A 251 12.40 29.34 -0.16
N ASP A 252 11.10 29.07 -0.27
CA ASP A 252 10.52 28.16 -1.28
C ASP A 252 9.95 28.85 -2.52
N TYR A 253 10.14 30.17 -2.61
CA TYR A 253 9.52 31.02 -3.63
C TYR A 253 10.51 31.45 -4.71
N TYR A 254 10.04 31.42 -5.96
CA TYR A 254 10.83 31.72 -7.16
C TYR A 254 10.42 33.03 -7.81
N PHE A 255 11.42 33.87 -8.13
CA PHE A 255 11.25 35.20 -8.70
C PHE A 255 12.17 35.41 -9.90
N LEU A 256 11.77 36.22 -10.87
CA LEU A 256 12.65 36.73 -11.91
C LEU A 256 13.63 37.74 -11.31
N LYS A 257 14.92 37.62 -11.59
CA LYS A 257 15.91 38.53 -11.02
C LYS A 257 15.91 39.91 -11.70
N SER A 258 15.43 40.00 -12.93
CA SER A 258 15.37 41.24 -13.72
C SER A 258 14.49 42.32 -13.09
N ASP A 259 13.31 41.93 -12.61
CA ASP A 259 12.28 42.85 -12.12
C ASP A 259 11.67 42.43 -10.77
N ASN A 260 12.17 41.34 -10.19
CA ASN A 260 11.69 40.76 -8.95
C ASN A 260 10.22 40.27 -9.00
N SER A 261 9.68 40.02 -10.19
CA SER A 261 8.33 39.49 -10.37
C SER A 261 8.25 38.02 -9.90
N PRO A 262 7.17 37.61 -9.21
CA PRO A 262 6.98 36.23 -8.80
C PRO A 262 6.59 35.35 -9.99
N LEU A 263 7.08 34.11 -10.03
CA LEU A 263 6.68 33.13 -11.05
C LEU A 263 5.34 32.47 -10.69
N CYS A 264 4.28 33.26 -10.55
CA CYS A 264 2.93 32.77 -10.30
C CYS A 264 1.87 33.80 -10.70
N ASP A 265 0.64 33.33 -10.90
CA ASP A 265 -0.52 34.19 -11.07
C ASP A 265 -1.00 34.77 -9.73
N GLY A 266 -1.88 35.78 -9.80
CA GLY A 266 -2.40 36.48 -8.64
C GLY A 266 -3.10 35.56 -7.64
N GLY A 267 -2.62 35.57 -6.38
CA GLY A 267 -3.20 34.80 -5.28
C GLY A 267 -2.55 33.45 -5.00
N GLU A 268 -1.55 33.05 -5.80
CA GLU A 268 -0.78 31.84 -5.57
C GLU A 268 0.60 32.12 -4.96
N ASN A 269 1.20 31.10 -4.37
CA ASN A 269 2.58 31.16 -3.89
C ASN A 269 3.50 30.58 -4.97
N PRO A 270 4.60 31.24 -5.37
CA PRO A 270 5.46 30.81 -6.48
C PRO A 270 6.40 29.67 -6.07
N THR A 271 5.83 28.56 -5.60
CA THR A 271 6.52 27.30 -5.31
C THR A 271 7.02 26.66 -6.60
N LEU A 272 7.94 25.70 -6.52
CA LEU A 272 8.52 25.06 -7.71
C LEU A 272 7.45 24.50 -8.68
N SER A 273 6.40 23.86 -8.16
CA SER A 273 5.32 23.31 -8.99
C SER A 273 4.46 24.40 -9.64
N ILE A 274 4.17 25.47 -8.91
CA ILE A 274 3.36 26.60 -9.41
C ILE A 274 4.17 27.38 -10.45
N ALA A 275 5.44 27.66 -10.17
CA ALA A 275 6.35 28.29 -11.11
C ALA A 275 6.52 27.45 -12.39
N ALA A 276 6.67 26.12 -12.26
CA ALA A 276 6.76 25.23 -13.42
C ALA A 276 5.51 25.26 -14.30
N ARG A 277 4.32 25.33 -13.68
CA ARG A 277 3.06 25.52 -14.40
C ARG A 277 3.03 26.89 -15.09
N TYR A 278 3.37 27.94 -14.35
CA TYR A 278 3.35 29.33 -14.82
C TYR A 278 4.19 29.52 -16.09
N ILE A 279 5.45 29.10 -16.08
CA ILE A 279 6.33 29.24 -17.27
C ILE A 279 5.93 28.35 -18.45
N ASN A 280 5.08 27.34 -18.22
CA ASN A 280 4.61 26.44 -19.27
C ASN A 280 3.27 26.88 -19.87
N LEU A 281 2.63 27.92 -19.32
CA LEU A 281 1.42 28.49 -19.90
C LEU A 281 1.73 29.23 -21.21
N PRO A 282 0.83 29.20 -22.21
CA PRO A 282 1.01 29.94 -23.48
C PRO A 282 1.20 31.45 -23.28
N ALA A 283 0.64 32.02 -22.21
CA ALA A 283 0.75 33.44 -21.89
C ALA A 283 2.17 33.87 -21.46
N HIS A 284 3.03 32.94 -21.04
CA HIS A 284 4.34 33.21 -20.45
C HIS A 284 5.49 32.52 -21.21
N GLN A 285 5.28 32.21 -22.49
CA GLN A 285 6.31 31.56 -23.33
C GLN A 285 7.55 32.44 -23.51
N ASP A 286 7.37 33.76 -23.51
CA ASP A 286 8.46 34.74 -23.51
C ASP A 286 9.44 34.51 -22.35
N ILE A 287 8.93 34.35 -21.13
CA ILE A 287 9.73 34.08 -19.92
C ILE A 287 10.49 32.76 -20.07
N LYS A 288 9.82 31.72 -20.59
CA LYS A 288 10.44 30.41 -20.84
C LYS A 288 11.59 30.51 -21.83
N PHE A 289 11.41 31.21 -22.96
CA PHE A 289 12.46 31.39 -23.95
C PHE A 289 13.64 32.20 -23.43
N ILE A 290 13.39 33.23 -22.60
CA ILE A 290 14.45 33.99 -21.94
C ILE A 290 15.28 33.06 -21.05
N LEU A 291 14.64 32.23 -20.23
CA LEU A 291 15.33 31.27 -19.37
C LEU A 291 16.17 30.29 -20.20
N GLU A 292 15.60 29.69 -21.24
CA GLU A 292 16.31 28.75 -22.13
C GLU A 292 17.54 29.41 -22.78
N SER A 293 17.40 30.64 -23.27
CA SER A 293 18.49 31.42 -23.88
C SER A 293 19.62 31.72 -22.88
N GLU A 294 19.30 32.29 -21.71
CA GLU A 294 20.31 32.68 -20.72
C GLU A 294 21.05 31.46 -20.14
N ILE A 295 20.33 30.36 -19.94
CA ILE A 295 20.94 29.10 -19.50
C ILE A 295 21.83 28.51 -20.60
N GLY A 296 21.44 28.63 -21.87
CA GLY A 296 22.24 28.17 -23.01
C GLY A 296 23.56 28.93 -23.15
N LYS A 297 23.54 30.25 -22.97
CA LYS A 297 24.75 31.11 -23.05
C LYS A 297 25.80 30.72 -22.02
N ASN A 298 25.37 30.48 -20.77
CA ASN A 298 26.29 30.17 -19.67
C ASN A 298 26.85 28.73 -19.71
N ARG A 299 26.32 27.87 -20.58
CA ARG A 299 26.85 26.50 -20.80
C ARG A 299 28.05 26.48 -21.76
N ASN A 300 28.21 27.53 -22.56
CA ASN A 300 29.25 27.67 -23.59
C ASN A 300 30.35 28.68 -23.20
N ALA A 301 30.24 29.30 -22.02
CA ALA A 301 31.22 30.21 -21.43
C ALA A 301 32.10 29.47 -20.42
#